data_AF-A0A1X3PA61-F1
#
_entry.id   AF-A0A1X3PA61-F1
#
_cell.length_a   1.000
_cell.length_b   1.000
_cell.length_c   1.000
_cell.angle_alpha   90.00
_cell.angle_beta   90.00
_cell.angle_gamma   90.00
#
_symmetry.space_group_name_H-M   'P 1'
#
loop_
_entity.id
_entity.type
_entity.pdbx_description
1 polymer ?
#
loop_
_entity_poly.entity_id
_entity_poly.type
_entity_poly.pdbx_seq_one_letter_code
_entity_poly.pdbx_strand_id
1 'polypeptide(L)'
;MGPQVAPAETKRPDAEQHRALVIVAAGSGQRLGHGIPKALVELGGRPLLAHALDSLGPLRAPGLGIDLVVLVLPGLPPARERLAALGAE
;
A
#
# COMPACT_ATOMS: atom_id res chain seq x y z
N MET A 1 -9.87 45.53 -10.94
CA MET A 1 -8.65 44.74 -10.69
C MET A 1 -8.74 44.23 -9.25
N GLY A 2 -9.35 43.06 -9.06
CA GLY A 2 -9.59 42.51 -7.71
C GLY A 2 -8.31 41.92 -7.12
N PRO A 3 -8.17 41.85 -5.78
CA PRO A 3 -7.01 41.22 -5.18
C PRO A 3 -7.04 39.72 -5.50
N GLN A 4 -6.01 39.25 -6.21
CA GLN A 4 -5.78 37.83 -6.41
C GLN A 4 -5.27 37.26 -5.08
N VAL A 5 -6.12 36.51 -4.39
CA VAL A 5 -5.70 35.72 -3.23
C VAL A 5 -4.94 34.52 -3.78
N ALA A 6 -3.60 34.54 -3.66
CA ALA A 6 -2.79 33.38 -3.99
C ALA A 6 -3.28 32.17 -3.19
N PRO A 7 -3.33 30.95 -3.77
CA PRO A 7 -3.70 29.76 -3.01
C PRO A 7 -2.75 29.63 -1.84
N ALA A 8 -3.29 29.57 -0.63
CA ALA A 8 -2.50 29.43 0.59
C ALA A 8 -1.69 28.14 0.49
N GLU A 9 -0.38 28.28 0.33
CA GLU A 9 0.55 27.17 0.38
C GLU A 9 0.53 26.62 1.81
N THR A 10 -0.29 25.58 2.02
CA THR A 10 -0.43 24.95 3.33
C THR A 10 0.76 24.03 3.54
N LYS A 11 1.95 24.60 3.73
CA LYS A 11 3.02 23.88 4.40
C LYS A 11 2.75 23.97 5.89
N ARG A 12 1.93 23.06 6.41
CA ARG A 12 1.88 22.84 7.85
C ARG A 12 3.29 22.47 8.31
N PRO A 13 3.87 23.18 9.30
CA PRO A 13 5.19 22.84 9.83
C PRO A 13 5.18 21.42 10.39
N ASP A 14 6.38 20.85 10.59
CA ASP A 14 6.69 19.48 11.02
C ASP A 14 6.16 19.09 12.42
N ALA A 15 4.92 19.45 12.74
CA ALA A 15 4.17 18.86 13.83
C ALA A 15 3.80 17.44 13.42
N GLU A 16 4.59 16.47 13.87
CA GLU A 16 4.33 15.03 13.94
C GLU A 16 3.20 14.55 13.00
N GLN A 17 3.42 14.70 11.70
CA GLN A 17 2.40 14.34 10.70
C GLN A 17 2.37 12.83 10.60
N HIS A 18 1.34 12.25 11.21
CA HIS A 18 1.12 10.82 11.18
C HIS A 18 0.68 10.41 9.77
N ARG A 19 1.36 9.42 9.19
CA ARG A 19 1.11 8.92 7.84
C ARG A 19 0.76 7.44 7.90
N ALA A 20 -0.35 7.07 7.27
CA ALA A 20 -0.74 5.68 7.10
C ALA A 20 -0.75 5.30 5.62
N LEU A 21 -0.36 4.05 5.33
CA LEU A 21 -0.42 3.45 4.00
C LEU A 21 -1.48 2.36 3.98
N VAL A 22 -2.38 2.41 3.00
CA VAL A 22 -3.39 1.37 2.78
C VAL A 22 -3.09 0.64 1.48
N ILE A 23 -2.86 -0.67 1.57
CA ILE A 23 -2.62 -1.54 0.42
C ILE A 23 -3.88 -2.38 0.19
N VAL A 24 -4.58 -2.12 -0.92
CA VAL A 24 -5.82 -2.83 -1.25
C VAL A 24 -5.51 -4.11 -2.03
N ALA A 25 -5.30 -5.22 -1.31
CA ALA A 25 -4.92 -6.52 -1.85
C ALA A 25 -6.09 -7.55 -1.91
N ALA A 26 -7.32 -7.12 -1.62
CA ALA A 26 -8.49 -7.99 -1.56
C ALA A 26 -9.07 -8.41 -2.93
N GLY A 27 -8.50 -7.91 -4.03
CA GLY A 27 -8.98 -8.18 -5.38
C GLY A 27 -8.85 -9.64 -5.79
N SER A 28 -9.93 -10.21 -6.31
CA SER A 28 -10.06 -11.63 -6.73
C SER A 28 -9.24 -12.02 -7.97
N GLY A 29 -8.60 -11.08 -8.66
CA GLY A 29 -7.73 -11.38 -9.79
C GLY A 29 -8.40 -11.92 -11.05
N GLN A 30 -9.74 -11.86 -11.17
CA GLN A 30 -10.50 -12.47 -12.27
C GLN A 30 -9.99 -12.10 -13.68
N ARG A 31 -9.66 -10.83 -13.90
CA ARG A 31 -9.14 -10.33 -15.19
C ARG A 31 -7.74 -10.85 -15.55
N LEU A 32 -6.99 -11.36 -14.58
CA LEU A 32 -5.68 -11.98 -14.83
C LEU A 32 -5.80 -13.45 -15.22
N GLY A 33 -6.99 -14.06 -15.11
CA GLY A 33 -7.24 -15.43 -15.61
C GLY A 33 -6.66 -16.57 -14.78
N HIS A 34 -6.11 -16.31 -13.58
CA HIS A 34 -5.44 -17.33 -12.76
C HIS A 34 -6.31 -18.00 -11.69
N GLY A 35 -7.58 -17.60 -11.54
CA GLY A 35 -8.49 -18.19 -10.54
C GLY A 35 -8.10 -17.94 -9.07
N ILE A 36 -7.08 -17.12 -8.82
CA ILE A 36 -6.58 -16.75 -7.49
C ILE A 36 -6.56 -15.22 -7.32
N PRO A 37 -6.57 -14.71 -6.07
CA PRO A 37 -6.42 -13.28 -5.82
C PRO A 37 -5.18 -12.70 -6.50
N LYS A 38 -5.31 -11.51 -7.10
CA LYS A 38 -4.24 -10.86 -7.87
C LYS A 38 -2.95 -10.76 -7.06
N ALA A 39 -3.06 -10.46 -5.77
CA ALA A 39 -1.92 -10.30 -4.87
C ALA A 39 -1.06 -11.57 -4.72
N LEU A 40 -1.62 -12.76 -5.00
CA LEU A 40 -0.93 -14.06 -4.99
C LEU A 40 -0.41 -14.49 -6.36
N VAL A 41 -0.76 -13.79 -7.45
CA VAL A 41 -0.23 -14.11 -8.78
C VAL A 41 1.27 -13.84 -8.77
N GLU A 42 2.03 -14.79 -9.32
CA GLU A 42 3.48 -14.68 -9.37
C GLU A 42 3.95 -13.82 -10.55
N LEU A 43 4.92 -12.96 -10.27
CA LEU A 43 5.70 -12.21 -11.24
C LEU A 43 7.17 -12.52 -10.97
N GLY A 44 7.85 -13.19 -11.90
CA GLY A 44 9.24 -13.61 -11.70
C GLY A 44 9.42 -14.57 -10.51
N GLY A 45 8.48 -15.48 -10.28
CA GLY A 45 8.54 -16.49 -9.19
C GLY A 45 8.22 -15.95 -7.80
N ARG A 46 7.79 -14.69 -7.69
CA ARG A 46 7.39 -14.07 -6.42
C ARG A 46 5.98 -13.48 -6.52
N PRO A 47 5.16 -13.53 -5.46
CA PRO A 47 3.82 -12.93 -5.47
C PRO A 47 3.85 -11.43 -5.76
N LEU A 48 2.85 -10.92 -6.49
CA LEU A 48 2.70 -9.47 -6.77
C LEU A 48 2.71 -8.61 -5.50
N LEU A 49 2.13 -9.11 -4.39
CA LEU A 49 2.18 -8.39 -3.12
C LEU A 49 3.61 -8.22 -2.59
N ALA A 50 4.47 -9.22 -2.76
CA ALA A 50 5.85 -9.16 -2.28
C ALA A 50 6.63 -8.05 -3.01
N HIS A 51 6.44 -7.89 -4.33
CA HIS A 51 7.03 -6.78 -5.09
C HIS A 51 6.54 -5.41 -4.61
N ALA A 52 5.26 -5.31 -4.24
CA ALA A 52 4.70 -4.07 -3.73
C ALA A 52 5.27 -3.72 -2.34
N LEU A 53 5.46 -4.71 -1.47
CA LEU A 53 6.03 -4.52 -0.13
C LEU A 53 7.52 -4.16 -0.18
N ASP A 54 8.31 -4.78 -1.06
CA ASP A 54 9.72 -4.42 -1.27
C ASP A 54 9.88 -2.95 -1.65
N SER A 55 8.92 -2.41 -2.41
CA SER A 55 8.93 -1.00 -2.84
C SER A 55 8.75 -0.01 -1.68
N LEU A 56 8.42 -0.47 -0.48
CA LEU A 56 8.24 0.36 0.71
C LEU A 56 9.55 0.66 1.45
N GLY A 57 10.64 -0.05 1.15
CA GLY A 57 11.95 0.18 1.79
C GLY A 57 12.37 1.67 1.83
N PRO A 58 12.28 2.42 0.72
CA PRO A 58 12.60 3.84 0.68
C PRO A 58 11.73 4.73 1.61
N LEU A 59 10.52 4.29 1.98
CA LEU A 59 9.62 5.04 2.87
C LEU A 59 10.06 4.97 4.34
N ARG A 60 11.06 4.15 4.68
CA ARG A 60 11.67 4.11 6.00
C ARG A 60 12.69 5.25 6.24
N ALA A 61 12.96 6.07 5.22
CA ALA A 61 13.87 7.20 5.34
C ALA A 61 13.31 8.31 6.26
N PRO A 62 14.18 9.02 7.01
CA PRO A 62 13.77 10.15 7.85
C PRO A 62 13.00 11.20 7.04
N GLY A 63 11.87 11.68 7.56
CA GLY A 63 11.01 12.69 6.92
C GLY A 63 9.92 12.15 6.00
N LEU A 64 9.99 10.87 5.59
CA LEU A 64 8.98 10.19 4.76
C LEU A 64 8.31 9.00 5.46
N GLY A 65 8.52 8.88 6.77
CA GLY A 65 8.05 7.75 7.58
C GLY A 65 6.54 7.54 7.52
N ILE A 66 6.15 6.28 7.41
CA ILE A 66 4.80 5.75 7.56
C ILE A 66 4.71 5.09 8.94
N ASP A 67 3.73 5.49 9.75
CA ASP A 67 3.54 4.97 11.12
C ASP A 67 2.69 3.69 11.13
N LEU A 68 1.85 3.52 10.12
CA LEU A 68 0.92 2.38 10.01
C LEU A 68 0.78 1.90 8.57
N VAL A 69 0.91 0.59 8.36
CA VAL A 69 0.54 -0.07 7.11
C VAL A 69 -0.68 -0.95 7.35
N VAL A 70 -1.73 -0.75 6.56
CA VAL A 70 -2.95 -1.55 6.58
C VAL A 70 -3.07 -2.34 5.29
N LEU A 71 -3.13 -3.67 5.40
CA LEU A 71 -3.32 -4.56 4.26
C LEU A 71 -4.78 -5.04 4.22
N VAL A 72 -5.50 -4.70 3.15
CA VAL A 72 -6.88 -5.17 2.94
C VAL A 72 -6.84 -6.50 2.21
N LEU A 73 -7.37 -7.55 2.83
CA LEU A 73 -7.28 -8.94 2.36
C LEU A 73 -8.63 -9.49 1.86
N PRO A 74 -8.63 -10.50 0.96
CA PRO A 74 -9.86 -11.16 0.54
C PRO A 74 -10.50 -11.93 1.70
N GLY A 75 -11.83 -12.03 1.71
CA GLY A 75 -12.57 -12.78 2.74
C GLY A 75 -12.42 -14.31 2.65
N LEU A 76 -11.70 -14.84 1.66
CA LEU A 76 -11.47 -16.26 1.47
C LEU A 76 -10.32 -16.75 2.37
N PRO A 77 -10.54 -17.70 3.32
CA PRO A 77 -9.56 -17.99 4.37
C PRO A 77 -8.17 -18.44 3.88
N PRO A 78 -8.02 -19.40 2.94
CA PRO A 78 -6.70 -19.81 2.47
C PRO A 78 -5.92 -18.68 1.79
N ALA A 79 -6.60 -17.78 1.09
CA ALA A 79 -5.95 -16.65 0.45
C ALA A 79 -5.55 -15.57 1.46
N ARG A 80 -6.42 -15.31 2.44
CA ARG A 80 -6.14 -14.36 3.53
C ARG A 80 -4.89 -14.78 4.31
N GLU A 81 -4.78 -16.05 4.69
CA GLU A 81 -3.63 -16.57 5.44
C GLU A 81 -2.33 -16.43 4.66
N ARG A 82 -2.32 -16.86 3.39
CA ARG A 82 -1.14 -16.73 2.51
C ARG A 82 -0.71 -15.28 2.32
N LEU A 83 -1.66 -14.35 2.16
CA LEU A 83 -1.36 -12.93 1.98
C LEU A 83 -0.94 -12.25 3.28
N ALA A 84 -1.54 -12.64 4.41
CA ALA A 84 -1.15 -12.13 5.73
C ALA A 84 0.29 -12.51 6.07
N ALA A 85 0.71 -13.73 5.75
CA ALA A 85 2.09 -14.18 5.96
C ALA A 85 3.12 -13.34 5.18
N LEU A 86 2.75 -12.84 3.98
CA LEU A 86 3.64 -11.98 3.19
C LEU A 86 3.79 -10.56 3.76
N GLY A 87 2.78 -10.07 4.50
CA GLY A 87 2.79 -8.72 5.07
C GLY A 87 3.34 -8.64 6.49
N ALA A 88 3.76 -9.76 7.07
CA ALA A 88 4.35 -9.83 8.41
C ALA A 88 5.89 -9.71 8.39
N GLU A 89 6.49 -9.70 7.20
CA GLU A 89 7.93 -9.53 6.94
C GLU A 89 8.28 -8.04 6.69
#